data_AF-A0A7C2WAP0-F1
#
_entry.id   AF-A0A7C2WAP0-F1
#
_cell.length_a   1.000
_cell.length_b   1.000
_cell.length_c   1.000
_cell.angle_alpha   90.00
_cell.angle_beta   90.00
_cell.angle_gamma   90.00
#
_symmetry.space_group_name_H-M   'P 1'
#
loop_
_entity.id
_entity.type
_entity.pdbx_description
1 polymer ?
#
loop_
_entity_poly.entity_id
_entity_poly.type
_entity_poly.pdbx_seq_one_letter_code
_entity_poly.pdbx_strand_id
1 'polypeptide(L)'
;KEVVVGQLTDGRVRMGQDLGAPISWTVPKEGCLIFIDTFAIPKTAKNVENAHKFINFLLREDIMLKQMELMRYDAVNRAAREKLSPEELARFTPPEGAKLVVGDTVSTEVLNRCDELWNEVKLA
;
A
#
# COMPACT_ATOMS: atom_id res chain seq x y z
N LYS A 1 12.00 -24.58 -3.92
CA LYS A 1 12.93 -23.43 -3.98
C LYS A 1 12.42 -22.39 -3.00
N GLU A 2 13.20 -22.04 -1.99
CA GLU A 2 12.90 -20.91 -1.12
C GLU A 2 13.28 -19.62 -1.86
N VAL A 3 12.46 -18.56 -1.72
CA VAL A 3 12.73 -17.25 -2.32
C VAL A 3 13.64 -16.48 -1.39
N VAL A 4 14.85 -16.14 -1.86
CA VAL A 4 15.86 -15.40 -1.06
C VAL A 4 15.83 -13.89 -1.28
N VAL A 5 15.19 -13.44 -2.36
CA VAL A 5 15.00 -12.02 -2.70
C VAL A 5 13.77 -11.88 -3.62
N GLY A 6 13.02 -10.80 -3.46
CA GLY A 6 11.85 -10.53 -4.30
C GLY A 6 11.27 -9.16 -4.05
N GLN A 7 10.28 -8.80 -4.87
CA GLN A 7 9.49 -7.60 -4.69
C GLN A 7 8.32 -7.89 -3.75
N LEU A 8 8.11 -7.01 -2.77
CA LEU A 8 6.99 -7.09 -1.85
C LEU A 8 6.61 -5.68 -1.39
N THR A 9 5.34 -5.47 -1.05
CA THR A 9 4.91 -4.22 -0.42
C THR A 9 5.42 -4.15 1.02
N ASP A 10 5.73 -2.96 1.49
CA ASP A 10 6.28 -2.69 2.81
C ASP A 10 5.37 -3.18 3.95
N GLY A 11 4.05 -3.04 3.82
CA GLY A 11 3.08 -3.55 4.81
C GLY A 11 3.13 -5.07 4.96
N ARG A 12 3.34 -5.81 3.86
CA ARG A 12 3.50 -7.27 3.90
C ARG A 12 4.83 -7.68 4.53
N VAL A 13 5.89 -6.91 4.32
CA VAL A 13 7.16 -7.12 5.02
C VAL A 13 6.98 -6.92 6.52
N ARG A 14 6.36 -5.82 6.96
CA ARG A 14 6.10 -5.57 8.39
C ARG A 14 5.26 -6.67 9.02
N MET A 15 4.22 -7.14 8.34
CA MET A 15 3.41 -8.27 8.79
C MET A 15 4.24 -9.55 8.93
N GLY A 16 5.11 -9.86 7.97
CA GLY A 16 6.00 -11.02 8.06
C GLY A 16 6.98 -10.90 9.24
N GLN A 17 7.55 -9.72 9.46
CA GLN A 17 8.45 -9.46 10.60
C GLN A 17 7.74 -9.66 11.94
N ASP A 18 6.50 -9.18 12.09
CA ASP A 18 5.70 -9.39 13.30
C ASP A 18 5.41 -10.87 13.57
N LEU A 19 5.31 -11.68 12.51
CA LEU A 19 5.15 -13.14 12.58
C LEU A 19 6.49 -13.88 12.79
N GLY A 20 7.60 -13.16 12.96
CA GLY A 20 8.93 -13.73 13.18
C GLY A 20 9.65 -14.19 11.91
N ALA A 21 9.18 -13.82 10.71
CA ALA A 21 9.88 -14.13 9.48
C ALA A 21 11.21 -13.37 9.42
N PRO A 22 12.34 -14.02 9.08
CA PRO A 22 13.66 -13.39 9.00
C PRO A 22 13.82 -12.61 7.69
N ILE A 23 13.00 -11.57 7.50
CA ILE A 23 12.96 -10.75 6.29
C ILE A 23 13.37 -9.31 6.56
N SER A 24 14.11 -8.74 5.63
CA SER A 24 14.46 -7.33 5.58
C SER A 24 14.01 -6.73 4.25
N TRP A 25 13.92 -5.40 4.20
CA TRP A 25 13.57 -4.67 2.99
C TRP A 25 14.41 -3.41 2.85
N THR A 26 14.47 -2.88 1.64
CA THR A 26 15.16 -1.64 1.32
C THR A 26 14.49 -0.95 0.12
N VAL A 27 14.69 0.36 -0.01
CA VAL A 27 14.32 1.11 -1.21
C VAL A 27 15.51 1.11 -2.16
N PRO A 28 15.38 0.63 -3.41
CA PRO A 28 16.46 0.72 -4.40
C PRO A 28 16.95 2.16 -4.61
N LYS A 29 18.24 2.34 -4.90
CA LYS A 29 18.86 3.68 -5.09
C LYS A 29 18.29 4.44 -6.30
N GLU A 30 17.76 3.69 -7.27
CA GLU A 30 17.04 4.18 -8.45
C GLU A 30 15.67 4.75 -8.07
N GLY A 31 15.10 4.26 -6.97
CA GLY A 31 13.79 4.60 -6.43
C GLY A 31 12.84 3.40 -6.40
N CYS A 32 11.69 3.60 -5.75
CA CYS A 32 10.60 2.62 -5.73
C CYS A 32 9.26 3.29 -6.01
N LEU A 33 8.31 2.49 -6.51
CA LEU A 33 6.92 2.92 -6.63
C LEU A 33 6.29 3.04 -5.25
N ILE A 34 5.50 4.08 -5.06
CA ILE A 34 4.54 4.19 -3.97
C ILE A 34 3.12 4.14 -4.51
N PHE A 35 2.22 3.57 -3.71
CA PHE A 35 0.82 3.41 -4.05
C PHE A 35 -0.04 4.12 -3.02
N ILE A 36 -1.11 4.77 -3.49
CA ILE A 36 -2.14 5.37 -2.67
C ILE A 36 -3.46 4.71 -3.07
N ASP A 37 -3.91 3.77 -2.25
CA ASP A 37 -5.18 3.09 -2.48
C ASP A 37 -6.34 3.96 -1.99
N THR A 38 -7.38 4.11 -2.83
CA THR A 38 -8.53 4.97 -2.54
C THR A 38 -9.85 4.24 -2.77
N PHE A 39 -10.88 4.65 -2.05
CA PHE A 39 -12.24 4.19 -2.30
C PHE A 39 -12.90 5.03 -3.38
N ALA A 40 -13.53 4.36 -4.34
CA ALA A 40 -14.41 4.98 -5.32
C ALA A 40 -15.79 4.32 -5.27
N ILE A 41 -16.86 5.11 -5.42
CA ILE A 41 -18.23 4.60 -5.54
C ILE A 41 -18.56 4.49 -7.03
N PRO A 42 -18.78 3.27 -7.57
CA PRO A 42 -19.13 3.11 -8.97
C PRO A 42 -20.43 3.84 -9.31
N LYS A 43 -20.53 4.42 -10.51
CA LYS A 43 -21.75 5.11 -10.99
C LYS A 43 -22.99 4.19 -10.98
N THR A 44 -22.79 2.89 -11.07
CA THR A 44 -23.84 1.86 -11.09
C THR A 44 -24.21 1.32 -9.70
N ALA A 45 -23.59 1.83 -8.63
CA ALA A 45 -23.84 1.38 -7.27
C ALA A 45 -25.32 1.57 -6.88
N LYS A 46 -25.93 0.50 -6.36
CA LYS A 46 -27.35 0.50 -5.97
C LYS A 46 -27.60 1.13 -4.61
N ASN A 47 -26.60 1.15 -3.74
CA ASN A 47 -26.70 1.60 -2.35
C ASN A 47 -25.66 2.68 -2.03
N VAL A 48 -25.72 3.82 -2.72
CA VAL A 48 -24.76 4.93 -2.59
C VAL A 48 -24.68 5.46 -1.16
N GLU A 49 -25.83 5.60 -0.49
CA GLU A 49 -25.89 6.09 0.90
C GLU A 49 -25.10 5.19 1.86
N ASN A 50 -25.26 3.86 1.75
CA ASN A 50 -24.53 2.91 2.58
C ASN A 50 -23.04 2.88 2.23
N ALA A 51 -22.67 3.09 0.97
CA ALA A 51 -21.27 3.22 0.58
C ALA A 51 -20.61 4.43 1.26
N HIS A 52 -21.30 5.60 1.31
CA HIS A 52 -20.82 6.75 2.07
C HIS A 52 -20.71 6.46 3.57
N LYS A 53 -21.72 5.82 4.17
CA LYS A 53 -21.68 5.42 5.58
C LYS A 53 -20.51 4.49 5.88
N PHE A 54 -20.22 3.54 5.00
CA PHE A 54 -19.09 2.62 5.13
C PHE A 54 -17.74 3.34 5.04
N ILE A 55 -17.56 4.22 4.05
CA ILE A 55 -16.34 5.03 3.92
C ILE A 55 -16.15 5.91 5.17
N ASN A 56 -17.22 6.54 5.66
CA ASN A 56 -17.17 7.36 6.87
C ASN A 56 -16.80 6.53 8.12
N PHE A 57 -17.30 5.29 8.23
CA PHE A 57 -16.91 4.37 9.29
C PHE A 57 -15.42 4.02 9.23
N LEU A 58 -14.88 3.72 8.04
CA LEU A 58 -13.45 3.42 7.85
C LEU A 58 -12.55 4.62 8.17
N LEU A 59 -13.03 5.84 7.97
CA LEU A 59 -12.29 7.07 8.25
C LEU A 59 -12.29 7.46 9.74
N ARG A 60 -13.06 6.77 10.60
CA ARG A 60 -13.05 7.01 12.05
C ARG A 60 -11.68 6.65 12.63
N GLU A 61 -11.19 7.46 13.58
CA GLU A 61 -9.84 7.33 14.16
C GLU A 61 -9.55 5.91 14.70
N ASP A 62 -10.43 5.37 15.54
CA ASP A 62 -10.31 4.04 16.13
C ASP A 62 -10.33 2.90 15.09
N ILE A 63 -11.11 3.08 14.00
CA ILE A 63 -11.18 2.10 12.92
C ILE A 63 -9.92 2.14 12.06
N MET A 64 -9.40 3.34 11.77
CA MET A 64 -8.14 3.50 11.06
C MET A 64 -6.98 2.90 11.86
N LEU A 65 -6.91 3.12 13.18
CA LEU A 65 -5.89 2.51 14.04
C LEU A 65 -5.98 0.98 14.02
N LYS A 66 -7.19 0.41 14.10
CA LYS A 66 -7.39 -1.05 13.94
C LYS A 66 -6.96 -1.54 12.56
N GLN A 67 -7.23 -0.79 11.50
CA GLN A 67 -6.81 -1.14 10.15
C GLN A 67 -5.28 -1.15 10.02
N MET A 68 -4.60 -0.15 10.57
CA MET A 68 -3.13 -0.11 10.63
C MET A 68 -2.57 -1.29 11.42
N GLU A 69 -3.23 -1.65 12.52
CA GLU A 69 -2.84 -2.80 13.33
C GLU A 69 -2.96 -4.10 12.52
N LEU A 70 -4.03 -4.28 11.76
CA LEU A 70 -4.25 -5.53 11.03
C LEU A 70 -3.44 -5.61 9.74
N MET A 71 -3.33 -4.50 9.00
CA MET A 71 -2.81 -4.49 7.64
C MET A 71 -1.38 -3.99 7.55
N ARG A 72 -0.87 -3.32 8.60
CA ARG A 72 0.47 -2.71 8.65
C ARG A 72 0.75 -1.74 7.51
N TYR A 73 -0.28 -1.10 6.98
CA TYR A 73 -0.15 0.09 6.13
C TYR A 73 -0.38 1.35 6.94
N ASP A 74 0.17 2.46 6.45
CA ASP A 74 0.19 3.72 7.15
C ASP A 74 -1.21 4.36 7.26
N ALA A 75 -1.41 5.22 8.27
CA ALA A 75 -2.64 5.99 8.44
C ALA A 75 -2.74 7.08 7.37
N VAL A 76 -3.89 7.13 6.70
CA VAL A 76 -4.21 8.16 5.71
C VAL A 76 -4.94 9.37 6.29
N ASN A 77 -5.37 9.31 7.56
CA ASN A 77 -5.96 10.45 8.27
C ASN A 77 -5.02 10.94 9.39
N ARG A 78 -5.06 12.25 9.64
CA ARG A 78 -4.20 12.90 10.63
C ARG A 78 -4.50 12.44 12.05
N ALA A 79 -5.79 12.32 12.39
CA ALA A 79 -6.24 11.97 13.73
C ALA A 79 -5.65 10.63 14.21
N ALA A 80 -5.68 9.58 13.39
CA ALA A 80 -5.07 8.31 13.74
C ALA A 80 -3.54 8.40 13.76
N ARG A 81 -2.93 9.10 12.79
CA ARG A 81 -1.47 9.23 12.72
C ARG A 81 -0.88 9.91 13.97
N GLU A 82 -1.55 10.91 14.52
CA GLU A 82 -1.13 11.64 15.73
C GLU A 82 -1.20 10.80 17.02
N LYS A 83 -1.89 9.65 17.01
CA LYS A 83 -1.96 8.72 18.15
C LYS A 83 -0.78 7.75 18.22
N LEU A 84 -0.01 7.62 17.14
CA LEU A 84 1.10 6.69 17.07
C LEU A 84 2.28 7.19 17.89
N SER A 85 2.93 6.28 18.61
CA SER A 85 4.20 6.55 19.28
C SER A 85 5.31 6.86 18.25
N PRO A 86 6.40 7.54 18.66
CA PRO A 86 7.55 7.75 17.79
C PRO A 86 8.14 6.45 17.22
N GLU A 87 8.10 5.36 17.99
CA GLU A 87 8.55 4.04 17.55
C GLU A 87 7.66 3.49 16.44
N GLU A 88 6.34 3.58 16.59
CA GLU A 88 5.39 3.14 15.56
C GLU A 88 5.50 3.98 14.28
N LEU A 89 5.62 5.30 14.42
CA LEU A 89 5.83 6.22 13.30
C LEU A 89 7.09 5.89 12.50
N ALA A 90 8.17 5.50 13.19
CA ALA A 90 9.43 5.12 12.56
C ALA A 90 9.27 3.89 11.64
N ARG A 91 8.34 2.98 11.94
CA ARG A 91 8.07 1.79 11.09
C ARG A 91 7.46 2.12 9.73
N PHE A 92 6.77 3.26 9.62
CA PHE A 92 6.12 3.73 8.39
C PHE A 92 6.93 4.80 7.66
N THR A 93 7.97 5.33 8.31
CA THR A 93 8.81 6.37 7.74
C THR A 93 9.79 5.71 6.75
N PRO A 94 9.80 6.13 5.47
CA PRO A 94 10.76 5.65 4.50
C PRO A 94 12.20 5.95 4.94
N PRO A 95 13.19 5.12 4.54
CA PRO A 95 14.59 5.40 4.82
C PRO A 95 15.01 6.80 4.34
N GLU A 96 15.94 7.43 5.06
CA GLU A 96 16.48 8.73 4.65
C GLU A 96 17.06 8.66 3.23
N GLY A 97 16.72 9.66 2.40
CA GLY A 97 17.15 9.71 1.00
C GLY A 97 16.40 8.75 0.05
N ALA A 98 15.37 8.03 0.51
CA ALA A 98 14.54 7.20 -0.34
C ALA A 98 13.87 8.02 -1.45
N LYS A 99 13.97 7.51 -2.70
CA LYS A 99 13.30 8.10 -3.86
C LYS A 99 11.98 7.38 -4.11
N LEU A 100 10.88 8.05 -3.80
CA LEU A 100 9.53 7.51 -3.94
C LEU A 100 8.87 8.10 -5.18
N VAL A 101 8.36 7.24 -6.04
CA VAL A 101 7.75 7.63 -7.33
C VAL A 101 6.28 7.25 -7.33
N VAL A 102 5.41 8.23 -7.59
CA VAL A 102 4.02 7.97 -7.91
C VAL A 102 3.93 7.74 -9.43
N GLY A 103 3.27 6.67 -9.85
CA GLY A 103 3.10 6.37 -11.26
C GLY A 103 2.18 7.38 -11.95
N ASP A 104 2.56 7.79 -13.16
CA ASP A 104 1.71 8.63 -14.03
C ASP A 104 0.62 7.80 -14.71
N THR A 105 -0.48 8.46 -15.09
CA THR A 105 -1.46 7.86 -15.98
C THR A 105 -0.92 7.83 -17.41
N VAL A 106 -1.01 6.68 -18.08
CA VAL A 106 -0.60 6.52 -19.49
C VAL A 106 -1.81 6.20 -20.37
N SER A 107 -1.65 6.30 -21.69
CA SER A 107 -2.74 5.99 -22.63
C SER A 107 -3.14 4.52 -22.56
N THR A 108 -4.37 4.21 -22.98
CA THR A 108 -4.87 2.83 -23.05
C THR A 108 -4.00 1.95 -23.96
N GLU A 109 -3.45 2.52 -25.04
CA GLU A 109 -2.53 1.82 -25.93
C GLU A 109 -1.26 1.37 -25.19
N VAL A 110 -0.66 2.26 -24.40
CA VAL A 110 0.52 1.93 -23.60
C VAL A 110 0.18 0.90 -22.53
N LEU A 111 -0.96 1.04 -21.83
CA LEU A 111 -1.41 0.06 -20.84
C LEU A 111 -1.58 -1.34 -21.44
N ASN A 112 -2.29 -1.43 -22.56
CA ASN A 112 -2.50 -2.71 -23.25
C ASN A 112 -1.17 -3.35 -23.64
N ARG A 113 -0.21 -2.54 -24.13
CA ARG A 113 1.11 -3.06 -24.48
C ARG A 113 1.88 -3.54 -23.26
N CYS A 114 1.81 -2.84 -22.13
CA CYS A 114 2.39 -3.30 -20.87
C CYS A 114 1.79 -4.64 -20.42
N ASP A 115 0.47 -4.82 -20.54
CA ASP A 115 -0.22 -6.06 -20.16
C ASP A 115 0.19 -7.24 -21.05
N GLU A 116 0.30 -7.03 -22.36
CA GLU A 116 0.82 -8.03 -23.30
C GLU A 116 2.23 -8.48 -22.91
N LEU A 117 3.15 -7.51 -22.75
CA LEU A 117 4.53 -7.78 -22.36
C LEU A 117 4.62 -8.51 -21.02
N TRP A 118 3.79 -8.12 -20.05
CA TRP A 118 3.74 -8.80 -18.76
C TRP A 118 3.25 -10.24 -18.87
N ASN A 119 2.29 -10.51 -19.76
CA ASN A 119 1.83 -11.87 -20.02
C ASN A 119 2.90 -12.72 -20.72
N GLU A 120 3.64 -12.15 -21.69
CA GLU A 120 4.79 -12.82 -22.32
C GLU A 120 5.83 -13.23 -21.26
N VAL A 121 6.22 -12.30 -20.37
CA VAL A 121 7.21 -12.56 -19.30
C VAL A 121 6.74 -13.64 -18.33
N LYS A 122 5.45 -13.66 -17.95
CA LYS A 122 4.92 -14.65 -17.00
C LYS A 122 4.80 -16.06 -17.58
N LEU A 123 4.64 -16.18 -18.90
CA LEU A 123 4.42 -17.46 -19.58
C LEU A 123 5.72 -18.10 -20.10
N ALA A 124 6.80 -17.31 -20.19
CA ALA A 124 8.15 -17.79 -20.50
C ALA A 124 8.75 -18.60 -19.34
#